data_AF-A0A947ANC4-F1
#
_entry.id   AF-A0A947ANC4-F1
#
_cell.length_a   1.000
_cell.length_b   1.000
_cell.length_c   1.000
_cell.angle_alpha   90.00
_cell.angle_beta   90.00
_cell.angle_gamma   90.00
#
_symmetry.space_group_name_H-M   'P 1'
#
loop_
_entity.id
_entity.type
_entity.pdbx_description
1 polymer ?
#
loop_
_entity_poly.entity_id
_entity_poly.type
_entity_poly.pdbx_seq_one_letter_code
_entity_poly.pdbx_strand_id
1 'polypeptide(L)'
;DFRPEYRKLGALRRHFPDIPLVALTATAEPHTRQDILERLQLVETNVYSTGFDRPNIRYSVIEKDKPFSQLRAFLLDRKAESGIVYCLSRKRVEKVTEQLIESGFSAASYHAGLADRLRKQVQDDFLRDEIQIIVATVAFGMGIDKSNIRFVVHYDIPKNIESYYQETGRAGRDGMPAEALLLFGYGDIQVARGLIENSRNPEQKRIELHKLNAMVGFSEALGCRRRVLLHYFGEHLAADCGNCDICLNPPEMIEITEDSRKALSCVYRVGERFGAGHVIDVLRGSGKERIFRLGHDKLSTYGIGEAESQHYWGGVIRHLVHHGYLNQDVGNYSVLKLTEASWPLLRGEKTLEMAKPRIKTVTKSKRARSKEIGDDYDQDLFDSLRAVRKELADKAGVPPFIIFHDKTLADMAHQRPLTTEDMITVHGVGVRKNEKYGDVFIEAIKTFTNKPIS
;
A
#
# COMPACT_ATOMS: atom_id res chain seq x y z
N ASP A 1 17.34 0.64 -8.67
CA ASP A 1 17.77 -0.78 -8.54
C ASP A 1 18.59 -1.26 -9.74
N PHE A 2 19.38 -0.37 -10.35
CA PHE A 2 20.08 -0.68 -11.59
C PHE A 2 21.37 -1.45 -11.30
N ARG A 3 21.52 -2.63 -11.91
CA ARG A 3 22.72 -3.49 -11.83
C ARG A 3 23.58 -3.27 -13.08
N PRO A 4 24.78 -2.66 -12.98
CA PRO A 4 25.63 -2.36 -14.13
C PRO A 4 25.94 -3.55 -15.03
N GLU A 5 25.96 -4.75 -14.46
CA GLU A 5 26.21 -6.03 -15.14
C GLU A 5 25.16 -6.32 -16.21
N TYR A 6 23.90 -5.91 -16.01
CA TYR A 6 22.83 -6.13 -16.99
C TYR A 6 23.08 -5.42 -18.32
N ARG A 7 23.82 -4.30 -18.33
CA ARG A 7 24.22 -3.62 -19.59
C ARG A 7 25.15 -4.46 -20.45
N LYS A 8 25.82 -5.46 -19.88
CA LYS A 8 26.74 -6.34 -20.61
C LYS A 8 26.01 -7.48 -21.32
N LEU A 9 24.74 -7.76 -20.97
CA LEU A 9 24.00 -8.89 -21.50
C LEU A 9 23.75 -8.79 -23.01
N GLY A 10 23.65 -7.58 -23.58
CA GLY A 10 23.55 -7.40 -25.03
C GLY A 10 24.74 -7.99 -25.79
N ALA A 11 25.91 -8.11 -25.17
CA ALA A 11 27.07 -8.75 -25.80
C ALA A 11 26.85 -10.24 -26.09
N LEU A 12 25.94 -10.92 -25.35
CA LEU A 12 25.61 -12.33 -25.61
C LEU A 12 25.06 -12.54 -27.02
N ARG A 13 24.39 -11.53 -27.59
CA ARG A 13 23.88 -11.59 -28.97
C ARG A 13 24.98 -11.77 -30.01
N ARG A 14 26.17 -11.21 -29.76
CA ARG A 14 27.34 -11.38 -30.63
C ARG A 14 27.96 -12.78 -30.53
N HIS A 15 27.84 -13.43 -29.38
CA HIS A 15 28.39 -14.77 -29.15
C HIS A 15 27.41 -15.88 -29.58
N PHE A 16 26.11 -15.61 -29.52
CA PHE A 16 25.04 -16.57 -29.79
C PHE A 16 23.95 -15.95 -30.69
N PRO A 17 24.25 -15.67 -31.96
CA PRO A 17 23.33 -14.96 -32.86
C PRO A 17 22.04 -15.76 -33.15
N ASP A 18 22.16 -17.08 -33.29
CA ASP A 18 21.06 -17.96 -33.69
C ASP A 18 20.18 -18.42 -32.51
N ILE A 19 20.57 -18.12 -31.27
CA ILE A 19 19.80 -18.50 -30.08
C ILE A 19 18.70 -17.45 -29.83
N PRO A 20 17.41 -17.84 -29.74
CA PRO A 20 16.34 -16.94 -29.34
C PRO A 20 16.58 -16.37 -27.95
N LEU A 21 16.46 -15.04 -27.80
CA LEU A 21 16.56 -14.37 -26.50
C LEU A 21 15.18 -13.89 -26.08
N VAL A 22 14.80 -14.18 -24.84
CA VAL A 22 13.55 -13.73 -24.24
C VAL A 22 13.87 -12.85 -23.04
N ALA A 23 13.30 -11.65 -23.01
CA ALA A 23 13.36 -10.74 -21.87
C ALA A 23 11.98 -10.67 -21.21
N LEU A 24 11.91 -10.97 -19.91
CA LEU A 24 10.67 -10.92 -19.14
C LEU A 24 10.80 -9.89 -18.02
N THR A 25 9.80 -9.03 -17.89
CA THR A 25 9.69 -8.06 -16.79
C THR A 25 8.23 -7.89 -16.41
N ALA A 26 7.98 -7.71 -15.11
CA ALA A 26 6.63 -7.45 -14.59
C ALA A 26 6.29 -5.94 -14.58
N THR A 27 7.30 -5.08 -14.63
CA THR A 27 7.13 -3.62 -14.54
C THR A 27 8.15 -2.94 -15.44
N ALA A 28 7.69 -2.41 -16.57
CA ALA A 28 8.50 -1.57 -17.43
C ALA A 28 7.63 -0.48 -18.03
N GLU A 29 7.89 0.77 -17.63
CA GLU A 29 7.34 1.95 -18.30
C GLU A 29 7.80 1.99 -19.77
N PRO A 30 7.09 2.73 -20.65
CA PRO A 30 7.44 2.81 -22.07
C PRO A 30 8.92 3.12 -22.33
N HIS A 31 9.51 4.07 -21.58
CA HIS A 31 10.93 4.41 -21.70
C HIS A 31 11.86 3.29 -21.22
N THR A 32 11.56 2.65 -20.08
CA THR A 32 12.34 1.50 -19.57
C THR A 32 12.26 0.31 -20.52
N ARG A 33 11.10 0.06 -21.11
CA ARG A 33 10.92 -0.97 -22.14
C ARG A 33 11.83 -0.71 -23.34
N GLN A 34 11.89 0.53 -23.79
CA GLN A 34 12.77 0.93 -24.89
C GLN A 34 14.25 0.72 -24.54
N ASP A 35 14.70 1.15 -23.35
CA ASP A 35 16.08 0.91 -22.90
C ASP A 35 16.40 -0.60 -22.82
N ILE A 36 15.47 -1.45 -22.36
CA ILE A 36 15.67 -2.91 -22.36
C ILE A 36 15.90 -3.45 -23.78
N LEU A 37 15.08 -3.04 -24.74
CA LEU A 37 15.20 -3.48 -26.14
C LEU A 37 16.54 -3.05 -26.75
N GLU A 38 16.93 -1.80 -26.54
CA GLU A 38 18.19 -1.24 -27.04
C GLU A 38 19.41 -1.91 -26.40
N ARG A 39 19.41 -2.05 -25.07
CA ARG A 39 20.55 -2.61 -24.31
C ARG A 39 20.75 -4.09 -24.56
N LEU A 40 19.67 -4.85 -24.78
CA LEU A 40 19.74 -6.27 -25.10
C LEU A 40 19.88 -6.55 -26.60
N GLN A 41 19.92 -5.50 -27.43
CA GLN A 41 20.01 -5.62 -28.90
C GLN A 41 18.89 -6.50 -29.49
N LEU A 42 17.67 -6.33 -28.97
CA LEU A 42 16.47 -7.02 -29.42
C LEU A 42 15.86 -6.25 -30.61
N VAL A 43 16.48 -6.39 -31.77
CA VAL A 43 16.03 -5.79 -33.03
C VAL A 43 14.88 -6.64 -33.61
N GLU A 44 13.81 -5.98 -34.09
CA GLU A 44 12.62 -6.62 -34.71
C GLU A 44 11.96 -7.72 -33.86
N THR A 45 11.85 -7.50 -32.54
CA THR A 45 11.22 -8.47 -31.64
C THR A 45 9.72 -8.21 -31.44
N ASN A 46 8.95 -9.28 -31.26
CA ASN A 46 7.55 -9.18 -30.83
C ASN A 46 7.50 -8.76 -29.36
N VAL A 47 6.82 -7.66 -29.08
CA VAL A 47 6.61 -7.16 -27.71
C VAL A 47 5.20 -7.53 -27.27
N TYR A 48 5.11 -8.46 -26.32
CA TYR A 48 3.84 -8.85 -25.71
C TYR A 48 3.67 -8.11 -24.39
N SER A 49 2.63 -7.27 -24.29
CA SER A 49 2.26 -6.56 -23.06
C SER A 49 0.89 -7.03 -22.64
N THR A 50 0.83 -7.88 -21.62
CA THR A 50 -0.41 -8.13 -20.87
C THR A 50 -0.60 -6.94 -19.93
N GLY A 51 -1.78 -6.33 -19.92
CA GLY A 51 -1.99 -5.04 -19.24
C GLY A 51 -1.53 -5.00 -17.76
N PHE A 52 -1.32 -3.81 -17.23
CA PHE A 52 -0.96 -3.58 -15.81
C PHE A 52 -2.18 -3.63 -14.87
N ASP A 53 -3.37 -3.97 -15.37
CA ASP A 53 -4.56 -4.01 -14.52
C ASP A 53 -4.61 -5.26 -13.62
N ARG A 54 -4.88 -5.02 -12.34
CA ARG A 54 -5.08 -6.04 -11.30
C ARG A 54 -6.45 -5.83 -10.64
N PRO A 55 -7.56 -6.20 -11.32
CA PRO A 55 -8.91 -5.84 -10.88
C PRO A 55 -9.26 -6.40 -9.50
N ASN A 56 -8.63 -7.51 -9.12
CA ASN A 56 -8.82 -8.17 -7.83
C ASN A 56 -8.16 -7.44 -6.64
N ILE A 57 -7.27 -6.45 -6.88
CA ILE A 57 -6.64 -5.65 -5.82
C ILE A 57 -7.41 -4.36 -5.61
N ARG A 58 -7.97 -4.15 -4.41
CA ARG A 58 -8.54 -2.86 -3.99
C ARG A 58 -7.43 -1.93 -3.51
N TYR A 59 -7.38 -0.71 -4.04
CA TYR A 59 -6.43 0.33 -3.61
C TYR A 59 -7.11 1.34 -2.68
N SER A 60 -6.49 1.58 -1.52
CA SER A 60 -6.97 2.51 -0.51
C SER A 60 -5.84 3.39 0.01
N VAL A 61 -6.05 4.69 0.12
CA VAL A 61 -5.12 5.63 0.76
C VAL A 61 -5.82 6.28 1.94
N ILE A 62 -5.21 6.19 3.12
CA ILE A 62 -5.73 6.78 4.36
C ILE A 62 -4.68 7.73 4.92
N GLU A 63 -5.11 8.92 5.32
CA GLU A 63 -4.23 9.86 6.00
C GLU A 63 -3.77 9.29 7.36
N LYS A 64 -2.47 9.37 7.62
CA LYS A 64 -1.87 8.90 8.87
C LYS A 64 -2.36 9.72 10.05
N ASP A 65 -3.06 9.05 10.96
CA ASP A 65 -3.36 9.54 12.30
C ASP A 65 -3.33 8.36 13.28
N LYS A 66 -2.46 8.42 14.29
CA LYS A 66 -2.15 7.28 15.17
C LYS A 66 -1.98 5.97 14.36
N PRO A 67 -0.98 5.90 13.48
CA PRO A 67 -0.91 4.91 12.40
C PRO A 67 -0.94 3.45 12.87
N PHE A 68 -0.40 3.14 14.05
CA PHE A 68 -0.49 1.79 14.62
C PHE A 68 -1.94 1.41 14.97
N SER A 69 -2.74 2.35 15.49
CA SER A 69 -4.16 2.13 15.76
C SER A 69 -4.95 1.90 14.47
N GLN A 70 -4.62 2.62 13.39
CA GLN A 70 -5.20 2.41 12.06
C GLN A 70 -4.83 1.03 11.49
N LEU A 71 -3.55 0.65 11.56
CA LEU A 71 -3.07 -0.67 11.15
C LEU A 71 -3.78 -1.77 11.94
N ARG A 72 -3.82 -1.66 13.27
CA ARG A 72 -4.49 -2.65 14.12
C ARG A 72 -5.96 -2.80 13.73
N ALA A 73 -6.67 -1.68 13.56
CA ALA A 73 -8.08 -1.70 13.17
C ALA A 73 -8.30 -2.35 11.79
N PHE A 74 -7.39 -2.13 10.84
CA PHE A 74 -7.39 -2.80 9.55
C PHE A 74 -7.17 -4.33 9.69
N LEU A 75 -6.33 -4.77 10.60
CA LEU A 75 -5.98 -6.19 10.76
C LEU A 75 -6.96 -6.99 11.63
N LEU A 76 -7.82 -6.35 12.41
CA LEU A 76 -8.71 -7.05 13.37
C LEU A 76 -9.55 -8.17 12.73
N ASP A 77 -10.12 -7.90 11.55
CA ASP A 77 -10.96 -8.85 10.81
C ASP A 77 -10.14 -9.76 9.85
N ARG A 78 -8.80 -9.68 9.91
CA ARG A 78 -7.86 -10.33 8.98
C ARG A 78 -6.77 -11.14 9.69
N LYS A 79 -7.01 -11.53 10.94
CA LYS A 79 -6.01 -12.24 11.78
C LYS A 79 -5.50 -13.54 11.16
N ALA A 80 -6.35 -14.24 10.41
CA ALA A 80 -6.01 -15.50 9.75
C ALA A 80 -5.50 -15.32 8.32
N GLU A 81 -5.43 -14.09 7.81
CA GLU A 81 -5.01 -13.80 6.44
C GLU A 81 -3.52 -13.48 6.38
N SER A 82 -2.84 -13.97 5.34
CA SER A 82 -1.45 -13.61 5.11
C SER A 82 -1.32 -12.21 4.52
N GLY A 83 -0.36 -11.43 5.03
CA GLY A 83 -0.12 -10.09 4.51
C GLY A 83 1.27 -9.52 4.79
N ILE A 84 1.56 -8.41 4.13
CA ILE A 84 2.85 -7.71 4.23
C ILE A 84 2.62 -6.27 4.70
N VAL A 85 3.45 -5.79 5.61
CA VAL A 85 3.47 -4.40 6.08
C VAL A 85 4.83 -3.78 5.75
N TYR A 86 4.87 -2.87 4.79
CA TYR A 86 6.09 -2.17 4.37
C TYR A 86 6.34 -0.89 5.17
N CYS A 87 7.56 -0.74 5.68
CA CYS A 87 8.06 0.40 6.45
C CYS A 87 9.36 0.96 5.83
N LEU A 88 9.63 2.26 6.04
CA LEU A 88 10.81 2.94 5.46
C LEU A 88 12.14 2.60 6.15
N SER A 89 12.13 2.17 7.42
CA SER A 89 13.36 1.94 8.19
C SER A 89 13.33 0.66 9.03
N ARG A 90 14.51 0.10 9.32
CA ARG A 90 14.66 -1.10 10.16
C ARG A 90 14.07 -0.91 11.56
N LYS A 91 14.38 0.23 12.18
CA LYS A 91 13.82 0.62 13.48
C LYS A 91 12.29 0.66 13.48
N ARG A 92 11.68 1.12 12.36
CA ARG A 92 10.22 1.12 12.21
C ARG A 92 9.68 -0.29 12.07
N VAL A 93 10.33 -1.14 11.27
CA VAL A 93 9.98 -2.55 11.12
C VAL A 93 9.94 -3.23 12.48
N GLU A 94 11.04 -3.19 13.24
CA GLU A 94 11.14 -3.84 14.56
C GLU A 94 10.05 -3.34 15.51
N LYS A 95 9.85 -2.02 15.60
CA LYS A 95 8.82 -1.43 16.45
C LYS A 95 7.41 -1.88 16.07
N VAL A 96 7.06 -1.85 14.79
CA VAL A 96 5.71 -2.25 14.34
C VAL A 96 5.50 -3.74 14.55
N THR A 97 6.52 -4.58 14.33
CA THR A 97 6.47 -6.01 14.64
C THR A 97 6.17 -6.27 16.10
N GLU A 98 6.91 -5.64 17.02
CA GLU A 98 6.71 -5.79 18.47
C GLU A 98 5.27 -5.44 18.87
N GLN A 99 4.78 -4.28 18.42
CA GLN A 99 3.42 -3.84 18.75
C GLN A 99 2.33 -4.78 18.20
N LEU A 100 2.56 -5.41 17.03
CA LEU A 100 1.64 -6.40 16.47
C LEU A 100 1.64 -7.70 17.29
N ILE A 101 2.81 -8.18 17.70
CA ILE A 101 2.93 -9.38 18.56
C ILE A 101 2.24 -9.14 19.90
N GLU A 102 2.47 -7.98 20.54
CA GLU A 102 1.79 -7.57 21.78
C GLU A 102 0.26 -7.50 21.62
N SER A 103 -0.22 -7.18 20.41
CA SER A 103 -1.65 -7.15 20.08
C SER A 103 -2.21 -8.51 19.67
N GLY A 104 -1.43 -9.59 19.78
CA GLY A 104 -1.85 -10.97 19.51
C GLY A 104 -1.89 -11.35 18.03
N PHE A 105 -1.13 -10.67 17.17
CA PHE A 105 -0.97 -11.06 15.76
C PHE A 105 0.26 -11.94 15.57
N SER A 106 0.16 -12.97 14.71
CA SER A 106 1.31 -13.74 14.25
C SER A 106 2.11 -12.91 13.24
N ALA A 107 3.15 -12.23 13.72
CA ALA A 107 3.95 -11.30 12.92
C ALA A 107 5.46 -11.49 13.12
N ALA A 108 6.25 -11.25 12.07
CA ALA A 108 7.71 -11.22 12.14
C ALA A 108 8.32 -10.07 11.34
N SER A 109 9.52 -9.65 11.74
CA SER A 109 10.29 -8.61 11.05
C SER A 109 11.13 -9.19 9.91
N TYR A 110 11.29 -8.43 8.83
CA TYR A 110 12.21 -8.77 7.74
C TYR A 110 12.95 -7.54 7.20
N HIS A 111 14.26 -7.53 7.36
CA HIS A 111 15.12 -6.49 6.77
C HIS A 111 16.56 -6.96 6.59
N ALA A 112 17.33 -6.22 5.80
CA ALA A 112 18.73 -6.52 5.49
C ALA A 112 19.68 -6.52 6.72
N GLY A 113 19.23 -6.06 7.89
CA GLY A 113 19.98 -6.19 9.14
C GLY A 113 19.90 -7.57 9.81
N LEU A 114 19.00 -8.46 9.37
CA LEU A 114 18.86 -9.81 9.94
C LEU A 114 19.91 -10.75 9.33
N ALA A 115 20.40 -11.69 10.15
CA ALA A 115 21.27 -12.76 9.68
C ALA A 115 20.56 -13.63 8.62
N ASP A 116 21.32 -14.11 7.63
CA ASP A 116 20.80 -14.86 6.47
C ASP A 116 19.97 -16.08 6.86
N ARG A 117 20.43 -16.82 7.88
CA ARG A 117 19.70 -17.97 8.44
C ARG A 117 18.32 -17.57 8.95
N LEU A 118 18.23 -16.47 9.69
CA LEU A 118 16.97 -15.97 10.24
C LEU A 118 16.06 -15.43 9.13
N ARG A 119 16.61 -14.72 8.13
CA ARG A 119 15.85 -14.28 6.95
C ARG A 119 15.21 -15.45 6.21
N LYS A 120 15.97 -16.52 6.00
CA LYS A 120 15.47 -17.74 5.35
C LYS A 120 14.37 -18.40 6.18
N GLN A 121 14.57 -18.55 7.48
CA GLN A 121 13.57 -19.12 8.38
C GLN A 121 12.25 -18.34 8.34
N VAL A 122 12.29 -17.02 8.54
CA VAL A 122 11.10 -16.16 8.51
C VAL A 122 10.38 -16.25 7.16
N GLN A 123 11.13 -16.32 6.06
CA GLN A 123 10.57 -16.50 4.73
C GLN A 123 9.87 -17.86 4.58
N ASP A 124 10.51 -18.96 5.01
CA ASP A 124 9.95 -20.31 4.94
C ASP A 124 8.68 -20.43 5.80
N ASP A 125 8.70 -19.88 7.03
CA ASP A 125 7.56 -19.87 7.95
C ASP A 125 6.38 -19.05 7.40
N PHE A 126 6.65 -17.94 6.70
CA PHE A 126 5.62 -17.17 6.01
C PHE A 126 5.03 -17.91 4.80
N LEU A 127 5.87 -18.61 4.03
CA LEU A 127 5.40 -19.42 2.90
C LEU A 127 4.50 -20.57 3.37
N ARG A 128 4.77 -21.13 4.56
CA ARG A 128 4.05 -22.25 5.17
C ARG A 128 2.81 -21.86 5.98
N ASP A 129 2.45 -20.58 6.04
CA ASP A 129 1.33 -20.08 6.86
C ASP A 129 1.53 -20.33 8.37
N GLU A 130 2.79 -20.37 8.85
CA GLU A 130 3.14 -20.33 10.28
C GLU A 130 3.15 -18.88 10.80
N ILE A 131 3.67 -17.97 9.96
CA ILE A 131 3.61 -16.53 10.19
C ILE A 131 2.58 -15.92 9.25
N GLN A 132 1.64 -15.14 9.79
CA GLN A 132 0.60 -14.50 8.97
C GLN A 132 1.06 -13.14 8.44
N ILE A 133 1.82 -12.37 9.21
CA ILE A 133 2.17 -11.00 8.85
C ILE A 133 3.68 -10.82 8.80
N ILE A 134 4.20 -10.36 7.66
CA ILE A 134 5.59 -9.91 7.57
C ILE A 134 5.63 -8.40 7.59
N VAL A 135 6.33 -7.83 8.57
CA VAL A 135 6.67 -6.40 8.59
C VAL A 135 8.05 -6.25 8.00
N ALA A 136 8.21 -5.45 6.95
CA ALA A 136 9.45 -5.42 6.21
C ALA A 136 9.85 -4.06 5.66
N THR A 137 11.14 -3.93 5.35
CA THR A 137 11.61 -2.91 4.41
C THR A 137 11.50 -3.41 2.97
N VAL A 138 11.77 -2.55 1.98
CA VAL A 138 11.84 -2.93 0.54
C VAL A 138 12.77 -4.11 0.23
N ALA A 139 13.65 -4.50 1.18
CA ALA A 139 14.47 -5.69 1.07
C ALA A 139 13.65 -7.00 0.98
N PHE A 140 12.41 -7.01 1.48
CA PHE A 140 11.49 -8.14 1.35
C PHE A 140 10.70 -8.02 0.05
N GLY A 141 11.18 -8.67 -1.01
CA GLY A 141 10.43 -8.66 -2.26
C GLY A 141 11.02 -9.40 -3.45
N MET A 142 12.33 -9.41 -3.63
CA MET A 142 12.92 -10.21 -4.71
C MET A 142 12.78 -11.70 -4.36
N GLY A 143 11.96 -12.44 -5.10
CA GLY A 143 11.89 -13.91 -5.01
C GLY A 143 10.85 -14.52 -4.07
N ILE A 144 9.93 -13.74 -3.50
CA ILE A 144 8.80 -14.33 -2.75
C ILE A 144 7.67 -14.67 -3.73
N ASP A 145 7.31 -15.95 -3.76
CA ASP A 145 6.20 -16.47 -4.52
C ASP A 145 5.17 -17.14 -3.62
N LYS A 146 4.38 -16.30 -2.93
CA LYS A 146 3.22 -16.73 -2.14
C LYS A 146 1.97 -16.26 -2.86
N SER A 147 1.14 -17.19 -3.31
CA SER A 147 -0.05 -16.83 -4.11
C SER A 147 -1.17 -16.18 -3.30
N ASN A 148 -1.24 -16.51 -2.00
CA ASN A 148 -2.36 -16.21 -1.12
C ASN A 148 -2.18 -14.98 -0.20
N ILE A 149 -1.40 -13.98 -0.61
CA ILE A 149 -1.29 -12.72 0.14
C ILE A 149 -2.59 -11.91 -0.03
N ARG A 150 -3.31 -11.65 1.06
CA ARG A 150 -4.61 -10.95 1.05
C ARG A 150 -4.51 -9.45 1.23
N PHE A 151 -3.45 -8.97 1.88
CA PHE A 151 -3.23 -7.54 2.00
C PHE A 151 -1.77 -7.15 1.93
N VAL A 152 -1.54 -5.94 1.42
CA VAL A 152 -0.26 -5.24 1.50
C VAL A 152 -0.53 -3.87 2.10
N VAL A 153 0.09 -3.57 3.23
CA VAL A 153 0.00 -2.26 3.89
C VAL A 153 1.32 -1.54 3.72
N HIS A 154 1.29 -0.39 3.07
CA HIS A 154 2.37 0.58 3.13
C HIS A 154 2.18 1.42 4.38
N TYR A 155 2.86 1.01 5.46
CA TYR A 155 2.85 1.77 6.70
C TYR A 155 3.56 3.10 6.54
N ASP A 156 4.49 3.22 5.61
CA ASP A 156 5.15 4.46 5.20
C ASP A 156 5.11 4.58 3.66
N ILE A 157 5.17 5.82 3.14
CA ILE A 157 5.11 6.06 1.69
C ILE A 157 6.30 5.39 0.94
N PRO A 158 6.05 4.66 -0.15
CA PRO A 158 7.08 4.22 -1.08
C PRO A 158 7.85 5.39 -1.69
N LYS A 159 9.03 5.10 -2.22
CA LYS A 159 9.86 6.12 -2.90
C LYS A 159 9.30 6.55 -4.25
N ASN A 160 8.53 5.68 -4.90
CA ASN A 160 8.00 5.89 -6.25
C ASN A 160 6.84 4.93 -6.55
N ILE A 161 6.13 5.16 -7.66
CA ILE A 161 4.95 4.39 -8.08
C ILE A 161 5.35 2.98 -8.51
N GLU A 162 6.52 2.77 -9.09
CA GLU A 162 7.00 1.48 -9.56
C GLU A 162 7.20 0.51 -8.38
N SER A 163 7.87 0.96 -7.32
CA SER A 163 8.01 0.21 -6.08
C SER A 163 6.63 -0.07 -5.47
N TYR A 164 5.76 0.93 -5.38
CA TYR A 164 4.40 0.75 -4.86
C TYR A 164 3.63 -0.33 -5.65
N TYR A 165 3.67 -0.27 -6.99
CA TYR A 165 2.98 -1.21 -7.86
C TYR A 165 3.57 -2.63 -7.76
N GLN A 166 4.90 -2.78 -7.75
CA GLN A 166 5.54 -4.08 -7.55
C GLN A 166 5.21 -4.70 -6.19
N GLU A 167 5.22 -3.89 -5.13
CA GLU A 167 5.00 -4.31 -3.75
C GLU A 167 3.53 -4.69 -3.52
N THR A 168 2.59 -3.84 -3.96
CA THR A 168 1.15 -4.15 -3.88
C THR A 168 0.75 -5.30 -4.80
N GLY A 169 1.40 -5.45 -5.95
CA GLY A 169 1.17 -6.54 -6.91
C GLY A 169 1.49 -7.95 -6.38
N ARG A 170 2.13 -8.06 -5.22
CA ARG A 170 2.31 -9.32 -4.48
C ARG A 170 1.00 -9.88 -3.94
N ALA A 171 0.02 -9.02 -3.70
CA ALA A 171 -1.28 -9.42 -3.21
C ALA A 171 -2.09 -10.12 -4.32
N GLY A 172 -2.91 -11.09 -3.92
CA GLY A 172 -3.93 -11.70 -4.77
C GLY A 172 -3.40 -12.31 -6.06
N ARG A 173 -2.25 -13.00 -6.05
CA ARG A 173 -1.70 -13.65 -7.25
C ARG A 173 -2.52 -14.86 -7.70
N ASP A 174 -3.27 -15.45 -6.78
CA ASP A 174 -4.32 -16.44 -7.05
C ASP A 174 -5.58 -15.86 -7.71
N GLY A 175 -5.64 -14.54 -7.91
CA GLY A 175 -6.79 -13.83 -8.50
C GLY A 175 -7.92 -13.55 -7.51
N MET A 176 -7.80 -13.99 -6.25
CA MET A 176 -8.78 -13.73 -5.21
C MET A 176 -8.73 -12.25 -4.77
N PRO A 177 -9.83 -11.71 -4.18
CA PRO A 177 -9.83 -10.35 -3.66
C PRO A 177 -8.68 -10.10 -2.69
N ALA A 178 -8.01 -8.96 -2.87
CA ALA A 178 -6.93 -8.52 -2.02
C ALA A 178 -6.95 -7.00 -1.84
N GLU A 179 -6.28 -6.48 -0.82
CA GLU A 179 -6.31 -5.06 -0.49
C GLU A 179 -4.91 -4.46 -0.31
N ALA A 180 -4.67 -3.36 -1.02
CA ALA A 180 -3.50 -2.51 -0.88
C ALA A 180 -3.89 -1.25 -0.10
N LEU A 181 -3.36 -1.09 1.11
CA LEU A 181 -3.59 0.08 1.96
C LEU A 181 -2.31 0.90 2.08
N LEU A 182 -2.36 2.18 1.70
CA LEU A 182 -1.30 3.15 1.99
C LEU A 182 -1.73 4.04 3.15
N LEU A 183 -0.96 4.02 4.24
CA LEU A 183 -1.02 5.03 5.28
C LEU A 183 -0.14 6.21 4.82
N PHE A 184 -0.77 7.29 4.39
CA PHE A 184 -0.08 8.45 3.82
C PHE A 184 0.11 9.55 4.87
N GLY A 185 1.35 9.95 5.13
CA GLY A 185 1.67 11.10 5.97
C GLY A 185 2.78 11.95 5.37
N TYR A 186 2.57 13.27 5.40
CA TYR A 186 3.51 14.23 4.83
C TYR A 186 4.88 14.24 5.51
N GLY A 187 4.95 13.84 6.78
CA GLY A 187 6.22 13.68 7.49
C GLY A 187 7.13 12.61 6.84
N ASP A 188 6.55 11.59 6.22
CA ASP A 188 7.32 10.55 5.54
C ASP A 188 7.93 11.04 4.22
N ILE A 189 7.28 12.00 3.56
CA ILE A 189 7.79 12.64 2.33
C ILE A 189 9.13 13.31 2.62
N GLN A 190 9.25 13.99 3.76
CA GLN A 190 10.50 14.64 4.17
C GLN A 190 11.61 13.62 4.43
N VAL A 191 11.29 12.51 5.07
CA VAL A 191 12.24 11.40 5.28
C VAL A 191 12.68 10.82 3.93
N ALA A 192 11.74 10.54 3.02
CA ALA A 192 12.02 10.03 1.69
C ALA A 192 12.87 11.01 0.86
N ARG A 193 12.54 12.31 0.90
CA ARG A 193 13.29 13.38 0.22
C ARG A 193 14.71 13.50 0.76
N GLY A 194 14.89 13.50 2.09
CA GLY A 194 16.21 13.54 2.70
C GLY A 194 17.08 12.34 2.31
N LEU A 195 16.50 11.15 2.16
CA LEU A 195 17.22 9.97 1.65
C LEU A 195 17.67 10.13 0.19
N ILE A 196 16.90 10.84 -0.64
CA ILE A 196 17.24 11.12 -2.05
C ILE A 196 18.32 12.20 -2.15
N GLU A 197 18.21 13.27 -1.35
CA GLU A 197 19.15 14.40 -1.36
C GLU A 197 20.57 14.00 -0.94
N ASN A 198 20.71 12.95 -0.13
CA ASN A 198 22.00 12.37 0.27
C ASN A 198 22.74 11.64 -0.85
N SER A 199 22.14 11.43 -2.03
CA SER A 199 22.84 10.87 -3.19
C SER A 199 23.99 11.80 -3.66
N ARG A 200 24.98 11.30 -4.40
CA ARG A 200 26.09 12.13 -4.92
C ARG A 200 25.89 12.57 -6.37
N ASN A 201 24.94 11.98 -7.10
CA ASN A 201 24.71 12.26 -8.52
C ASN A 201 23.52 13.24 -8.72
N PRO A 202 23.74 14.47 -9.23
CA PRO A 202 22.68 15.47 -9.42
C PRO A 202 21.56 15.04 -10.38
N GLU A 203 21.88 14.32 -11.45
CA GLU A 203 20.91 13.84 -12.42
C GLU A 203 20.02 12.76 -11.80
N GLN A 204 20.63 11.82 -11.08
CA GLN A 204 19.91 10.79 -10.34
C GLN A 204 18.98 11.38 -9.27
N LYS A 205 19.43 12.41 -8.54
CA LYS A 205 18.59 13.13 -7.58
C LYS A 205 17.34 13.70 -8.26
N ARG A 206 17.51 14.37 -9.39
CA ARG A 206 16.40 14.97 -10.14
C ARG A 206 15.36 13.92 -10.54
N ILE A 207 15.82 12.77 -11.04
CA ILE A 207 14.95 11.65 -11.43
C ILE A 207 14.21 11.08 -10.22
N GLU A 208 14.91 10.76 -9.13
CA GLU A 208 14.29 10.19 -7.92
C GLU A 208 13.31 11.17 -7.26
N LEU A 209 13.60 12.47 -7.25
CA LEU A 209 12.66 13.49 -6.77
C LEU A 209 11.41 13.58 -7.64
N HIS A 210 11.55 13.52 -8.96
CA HIS A 210 10.41 13.48 -9.87
C HIS A 210 9.52 12.26 -9.59
N LYS A 211 10.12 11.08 -9.40
CA LYS A 211 9.40 9.85 -9.06
C LYS A 211 8.72 9.91 -7.70
N LEU A 212 9.36 10.49 -6.70
CA LEU A 212 8.74 10.73 -5.39
C LEU A 212 7.54 11.66 -5.51
N ASN A 213 7.65 12.76 -6.26
CA ASN A 213 6.55 13.68 -6.48
C ASN A 213 5.37 13.00 -7.20
N ALA A 214 5.62 12.08 -8.14
CA ALA A 214 4.56 11.28 -8.76
C ALA A 214 3.84 10.41 -7.73
N MET A 215 4.56 9.77 -6.80
CA MET A 215 3.97 8.97 -5.71
C MET A 215 3.14 9.81 -4.73
N VAL A 216 3.58 11.03 -4.44
CA VAL A 216 2.79 12.01 -3.68
C VAL A 216 1.52 12.37 -4.43
N GLY A 217 1.62 12.69 -5.73
CA GLY A 217 0.46 12.96 -6.57
C GLY A 217 -0.54 11.80 -6.64
N PHE A 218 -0.07 10.55 -6.66
CA PHE A 218 -0.94 9.38 -6.53
C PHE A 218 -1.68 9.33 -5.20
N SER A 219 -1.00 9.66 -4.10
CA SER A 219 -1.55 9.61 -2.75
C SER A 219 -2.64 10.67 -2.53
N GLU A 220 -2.48 11.82 -3.17
CA GLU A 220 -3.41 12.96 -3.09
C GLU A 220 -4.47 12.98 -4.19
N ALA A 221 -4.38 12.06 -5.16
CA ALA A 221 -5.30 12.00 -6.27
C ALA A 221 -6.77 11.97 -5.81
N LEU A 222 -7.58 12.82 -6.44
CA LEU A 222 -9.02 12.92 -6.21
C LEU A 222 -9.85 12.09 -7.19
N GLY A 223 -9.20 11.54 -8.22
CA GLY A 223 -9.78 10.61 -9.19
C GLY A 223 -9.44 9.15 -8.87
N CYS A 224 -10.00 8.22 -9.66
CA CYS A 224 -9.79 6.79 -9.49
C CYS A 224 -8.30 6.41 -9.37
N ARG A 225 -7.91 5.76 -8.26
CA ARG A 225 -6.52 5.33 -7.99
C ARG A 225 -5.96 4.44 -9.09
N ARG A 226 -6.77 3.48 -9.58
CA ARG A 226 -6.38 2.54 -10.63
C ARG A 226 -6.06 3.27 -11.94
N ARG A 227 -6.84 4.28 -12.31
CA ARG A 227 -6.56 5.11 -13.50
C ARG A 227 -5.22 5.83 -13.38
N VAL A 228 -4.89 6.36 -12.21
CA VAL A 228 -3.60 7.03 -11.98
C VAL A 228 -2.44 6.04 -12.15
N LEU A 229 -2.54 4.84 -11.56
CA LEU A 229 -1.51 3.79 -11.69
C LEU A 229 -1.33 3.35 -13.15
N LEU A 230 -2.43 3.04 -13.85
CA LEU A 230 -2.36 2.59 -15.24
C LEU A 230 -1.81 3.68 -16.16
N HIS A 231 -2.26 4.92 -15.98
CA HIS A 231 -1.78 6.06 -16.76
C HIS A 231 -0.28 6.29 -16.56
N TYR A 232 0.24 6.11 -15.34
CA TYR A 232 1.67 6.18 -15.06
C TYR A 232 2.49 5.19 -15.90
N PHE A 233 1.96 3.99 -16.16
CA PHE A 233 2.59 2.97 -17.00
C PHE A 233 2.23 3.08 -18.49
N GLY A 234 1.51 4.13 -18.90
CA GLY A 234 1.10 4.36 -20.29
C GLY A 234 -0.14 3.58 -20.73
N GLU A 235 -0.95 3.08 -19.78
CA GLU A 235 -2.23 2.42 -20.05
C GLU A 235 -3.42 3.31 -19.71
N HIS A 236 -4.48 3.19 -20.52
CA HIS A 236 -5.71 3.94 -20.34
C HIS A 236 -6.86 3.00 -19.97
N LEU A 237 -7.51 3.30 -18.85
CA LEU A 237 -8.76 2.65 -18.45
C LEU A 237 -9.93 3.58 -18.83
N ALA A 238 -10.87 3.06 -19.60
CA ALA A 238 -11.98 3.83 -20.18
C ALA A 238 -12.94 4.40 -19.13
N ALA A 239 -13.13 3.69 -18.02
CA ALA A 239 -14.02 4.07 -16.92
C ALA A 239 -13.31 3.95 -15.57
N ASP A 240 -13.88 4.60 -14.55
CA ASP A 240 -13.42 4.47 -13.18
C ASP A 240 -13.64 3.03 -12.66
N CYS A 241 -12.73 2.55 -11.81
CA CYS A 241 -12.64 1.11 -11.53
C CYS A 241 -13.72 0.53 -10.60
N GLY A 242 -14.51 1.35 -9.91
CA GLY A 242 -15.50 0.90 -8.93
C GLY A 242 -14.94 0.20 -7.68
N ASN A 243 -13.63 -0.03 -7.58
CA ASN A 243 -12.99 -0.87 -6.54
C ASN A 243 -11.78 -0.18 -5.86
N CYS A 244 -11.79 1.15 -5.71
CA CYS A 244 -10.79 1.89 -4.92
C CYS A 244 -11.48 2.85 -3.95
N ASP A 245 -10.76 3.33 -2.94
CA ASP A 245 -11.26 4.27 -1.92
C ASP A 245 -11.93 5.53 -2.49
N ILE A 246 -11.45 6.02 -3.64
CA ILE A 246 -12.05 7.16 -4.34
C ILE A 246 -13.35 6.78 -5.04
N CYS A 247 -13.38 5.68 -5.80
CA CYS A 247 -14.60 5.25 -6.50
C CYS A 247 -15.71 4.82 -5.53
N LEU A 248 -15.34 4.15 -4.43
CA LEU A 248 -16.28 3.65 -3.42
C LEU A 248 -16.82 4.77 -2.52
N ASN A 249 -16.06 5.85 -2.37
CA ASN A 249 -16.43 7.00 -1.55
C ASN A 249 -15.79 8.26 -2.15
N PRO A 250 -16.40 8.86 -3.19
CA PRO A 250 -15.86 10.04 -3.86
C PRO A 250 -15.57 11.19 -2.89
N PRO A 251 -14.45 11.92 -3.05
CA PRO A 251 -14.11 13.04 -2.17
C PRO A 251 -15.10 14.20 -2.37
N GLU A 252 -15.59 14.74 -1.26
CA GLU A 252 -16.31 16.01 -1.23
C GLU A 252 -15.27 17.15 -1.25
N MET A 253 -15.38 18.05 -2.22
CA MET A 253 -14.55 19.25 -2.29
C MET A 253 -15.17 20.34 -1.42
N ILE A 254 -14.32 21.02 -0.65
CA ILE A 254 -14.71 22.17 0.17
C ILE A 254 -13.83 23.36 -0.16
N GLU A 255 -14.44 24.54 -0.21
CA GLU A 255 -13.70 25.80 -0.30
C GLU A 255 -13.05 26.11 1.05
N ILE A 256 -11.75 26.34 1.06
CA ILE A 256 -10.94 26.60 2.26
C ILE A 256 -10.18 27.92 2.21
N THR A 257 -10.59 28.84 1.33
CA THR A 257 -9.90 30.12 1.13
C THR A 257 -9.76 30.88 2.44
N GLU A 258 -10.85 31.06 3.18
CA GLU A 258 -10.85 31.79 4.44
C GLU A 258 -10.04 31.08 5.52
N ASP A 259 -10.18 29.76 5.67
CA ASP A 259 -9.40 29.00 6.65
C ASP A 259 -7.90 29.01 6.33
N SER A 260 -7.55 29.00 5.04
CA SER A 260 -6.17 29.18 4.60
C SER A 260 -5.63 30.55 5.00
N ARG A 261 -6.41 31.63 4.82
CA ARG A 261 -6.03 32.98 5.26
C ARG A 261 -5.86 33.06 6.76
N LYS A 262 -6.76 32.44 7.55
CA LYS A 262 -6.63 32.34 9.02
C LYS A 262 -5.32 31.65 9.41
N ALA A 263 -5.00 30.51 8.79
CA ALA A 263 -3.79 29.75 9.08
C ALA A 263 -2.50 30.51 8.72
N LEU A 264 -2.40 31.06 7.50
CA LEU A 264 -1.25 31.84 7.05
C LEU A 264 -1.05 33.10 7.92
N SER A 265 -2.14 33.78 8.25
CA SER A 265 -2.16 34.95 9.14
C SER A 265 -1.66 34.62 10.55
N CYS A 266 -1.98 33.43 11.06
CA CYS A 266 -1.48 32.95 12.35
C CYS A 266 0.02 32.62 12.31
N VAL A 267 0.50 31.96 11.24
CA VAL A 267 1.94 31.68 11.05
C VAL A 267 2.77 32.97 11.05
N TYR A 268 2.27 34.02 10.37
CA TYR A 268 2.89 35.33 10.38
C TYR A 268 2.94 35.96 11.78
N ARG A 269 1.80 35.96 12.50
CA ARG A 269 1.66 36.62 13.82
C ARG A 269 2.43 35.94 14.94
N VAL A 270 2.60 34.62 14.89
CA VAL A 270 3.48 33.89 15.81
C VAL A 270 4.96 34.00 15.42
N GLY A 271 5.28 34.85 14.45
CA GLY A 271 6.64 35.25 14.07
C GLY A 271 7.41 34.19 13.29
N GLU A 272 6.72 33.25 12.63
CA GLU A 272 7.36 32.18 11.83
C GLU A 272 8.43 31.38 12.59
N ARG A 273 8.19 31.15 13.90
CA ARG A 273 9.11 30.48 14.83
C ARG A 273 8.57 29.16 15.39
N PHE A 274 7.40 28.74 14.94
CA PHE A 274 6.69 27.61 15.52
C PHE A 274 6.23 26.63 14.45
N GLY A 275 6.20 25.35 14.82
CA GLY A 275 5.63 24.30 13.98
C GLY A 275 4.11 24.23 14.04
N ALA A 276 3.53 23.39 13.18
CA ALA A 276 2.08 23.24 13.00
C ALA A 276 1.30 23.05 14.31
N GLY A 277 1.81 22.24 15.25
CA GLY A 277 1.12 21.97 16.51
C GLY A 277 0.78 23.24 17.31
N HIS A 278 1.74 24.16 17.45
CA HIS A 278 1.53 25.41 18.17
C HIS A 278 0.62 26.37 17.40
N VAL A 279 0.72 26.42 16.08
CA VAL A 279 -0.17 27.23 15.22
C VAL A 279 -1.62 26.76 15.36
N ILE A 280 -1.85 25.45 15.36
CA ILE A 280 -3.18 24.87 15.55
C ILE A 280 -3.69 25.16 16.97
N ASP A 281 -2.83 25.08 17.99
CA ASP A 281 -3.20 25.40 19.36
C ASP A 281 -3.64 26.87 19.49
N VAL A 282 -2.98 27.82 18.81
CA VAL A 282 -3.38 29.24 18.79
C VAL A 282 -4.69 29.43 18.04
N LEU A 283 -4.81 28.90 16.81
CA LEU A 283 -6.03 29.02 16.00
C LEU A 283 -7.27 28.51 16.73
N ARG A 284 -7.13 27.42 17.48
CA ARG A 284 -8.24 26.79 18.23
C ARG A 284 -8.46 27.37 19.63
N GLY A 285 -7.70 28.37 20.04
CA GLY A 285 -7.88 29.01 21.35
C GLY A 285 -7.46 28.10 22.53
N SER A 286 -6.41 27.30 22.38
CA SER A 286 -5.99 26.33 23.40
C SER A 286 -5.49 27.01 24.68
N GLY A 287 -5.99 26.57 25.83
CA GLY A 287 -5.58 27.03 27.16
C GLY A 287 -4.21 26.51 27.65
N LYS A 288 -3.30 26.13 26.77
CA LYS A 288 -1.95 25.64 27.15
C LYS A 288 -1.13 26.80 27.73
N GLU A 289 -0.44 26.55 28.84
CA GLU A 289 0.38 27.55 29.54
C GLU A 289 1.39 28.26 28.63
N ARG A 290 1.97 27.53 27.67
CA ARG A 290 2.92 28.07 26.69
C ARG A 290 2.33 29.21 25.84
N ILE A 291 1.04 29.19 25.52
CA ILE A 291 0.38 30.23 24.72
C ILE A 291 0.35 31.55 25.50
N PHE A 292 -0.12 31.51 26.75
CA PHE A 292 -0.19 32.69 27.62
C PHE A 292 1.20 33.26 27.93
N ARG A 293 2.18 32.38 28.19
CA ARG A 293 3.56 32.78 28.46
C ARG A 293 4.19 33.55 27.30
N LEU A 294 3.82 33.20 26.06
CA LEU A 294 4.30 33.85 24.84
C LEU A 294 3.43 35.06 24.44
N GLY A 295 2.33 35.34 25.15
CA GLY A 295 1.37 36.39 24.81
C GLY A 295 0.57 36.12 23.53
N HIS A 296 0.51 34.86 23.09
CA HIS A 296 -0.18 34.49 21.85
C HIS A 296 -1.71 34.45 22.01
N ASP A 297 -2.20 34.44 23.25
CA ASP A 297 -3.61 34.61 23.60
C ASP A 297 -4.16 35.99 23.21
N LYS A 298 -3.28 37.00 23.07
CA LYS A 298 -3.64 38.37 22.69
C LYS A 298 -3.66 38.60 21.18
N LEU A 299 -3.25 37.62 20.39
CA LEU A 299 -3.20 37.74 18.94
C LEU A 299 -4.61 37.71 18.36
N SER A 300 -4.85 38.50 17.30
CA SER A 300 -6.15 38.49 16.59
C SER A 300 -6.49 37.14 15.93
N THR A 301 -5.54 36.21 15.89
CA THR A 301 -5.73 34.85 15.37
C THR A 301 -5.93 33.80 16.46
N TYR A 302 -5.96 34.21 17.73
CA TYR A 302 -6.28 33.30 18.82
C TYR A 302 -7.78 32.99 18.82
N GLY A 303 -8.13 31.70 18.79
CA GLY A 303 -9.53 31.23 18.85
C GLY A 303 -10.36 31.40 17.57
N ILE A 304 -9.84 32.05 16.51
CA ILE A 304 -10.60 32.30 15.27
C ILE A 304 -10.98 31.02 14.48
N GLY A 305 -10.41 29.88 14.86
CA GLY A 305 -10.65 28.57 14.30
C GLY A 305 -11.22 27.56 15.29
N GLU A 306 -11.83 27.99 16.39
CA GLU A 306 -12.35 27.11 17.45
C GLU A 306 -13.41 26.11 16.96
N ALA A 307 -14.20 26.49 15.95
CA ALA A 307 -15.27 25.67 15.38
C ALA A 307 -14.75 24.37 14.76
N GLU A 308 -13.48 24.38 14.32
CA GLU A 308 -12.89 23.27 13.59
C GLU A 308 -11.97 22.41 14.46
N SER A 309 -11.90 21.13 14.11
CA SER A 309 -11.10 20.16 14.86
C SER A 309 -9.59 20.36 14.65
N GLN A 310 -8.78 19.87 15.59
CA GLN A 310 -7.32 19.82 15.43
C GLN A 310 -6.91 19.04 14.17
N HIS A 311 -7.67 18.00 13.84
CA HIS A 311 -7.44 17.19 12.65
C HIS A 311 -7.69 18.00 11.37
N TYR A 312 -8.79 18.74 11.31
CA TYR A 312 -9.11 19.64 10.19
C TYR A 312 -8.00 20.68 9.96
N TRP A 313 -7.61 21.41 11.01
CA TRP A 313 -6.53 22.40 10.91
C TRP A 313 -5.19 21.78 10.54
N GLY A 314 -4.92 20.56 11.02
CA GLY A 314 -3.79 19.76 10.56
C GLY A 314 -3.83 19.51 9.05
N GLY A 315 -4.99 19.15 8.50
CA GLY A 315 -5.22 18.98 7.07
C GLY A 315 -4.99 20.26 6.28
N VAL A 316 -5.56 21.39 6.71
CA VAL A 316 -5.37 22.71 6.06
C VAL A 316 -3.89 23.10 6.02
N ILE A 317 -3.17 23.03 7.15
CA ILE A 317 -1.75 23.38 7.19
C ILE A 317 -0.92 22.46 6.29
N ARG A 318 -1.20 21.15 6.28
CA ARG A 318 -0.51 20.21 5.38
C ARG A 318 -0.77 20.53 3.93
N HIS A 319 -2.02 20.85 3.57
CA HIS A 319 -2.41 21.26 2.22
C HIS A 319 -1.70 22.55 1.78
N LEU A 320 -1.54 23.53 2.69
CA LEU A 320 -0.79 24.77 2.44
C LEU A 320 0.72 24.54 2.26
N VAL A 321 1.31 23.64 3.06
CA VAL A 321 2.72 23.25 2.87
C VAL A 321 2.91 22.55 1.52
N HIS A 322 2.00 21.66 1.16
CA HIS A 322 2.04 20.93 -0.11
C HIS A 322 1.99 21.88 -1.32
N HIS A 323 1.03 22.80 -1.35
CA HIS A 323 0.87 23.76 -2.44
C HIS A 323 1.91 24.89 -2.42
N GLY A 324 2.91 24.77 -1.54
CA GLY A 324 4.03 25.69 -1.48
C GLY A 324 3.67 27.06 -0.90
N TYR A 325 2.53 27.22 -0.23
CA TYR A 325 2.20 28.44 0.51
C TYR A 325 3.01 28.52 1.82
N LEU A 326 3.27 27.38 2.46
CA LEU A 326 4.11 27.28 3.64
C LEU A 326 5.36 26.45 3.37
N ASN A 327 6.50 26.87 3.91
CA ASN A 327 7.70 26.05 3.98
C ASN A 327 7.88 25.54 5.41
N GLN A 328 8.25 24.27 5.55
CA GLN A 328 8.53 23.63 6.84
C GLN A 328 10.03 23.33 6.96
N ASP A 329 10.72 24.06 7.83
CA ASP A 329 12.16 23.94 8.04
C ASP A 329 12.48 22.74 8.95
N VAL A 330 12.85 21.61 8.33
CA VAL A 330 13.11 20.33 9.02
C VAL A 330 14.36 20.40 9.91
N GLY A 331 15.34 21.24 9.57
CA GLY A 331 16.57 21.44 10.36
C GLY A 331 16.34 22.25 11.64
N ASN A 332 15.30 23.07 11.67
CA ASN A 332 14.94 23.96 12.78
C ASN A 332 13.58 23.59 13.38
N TYR A 333 13.46 22.41 14.00
CA TYR A 333 12.24 21.98 14.72
C TYR A 333 10.92 22.03 13.91
N SER A 334 10.98 21.88 12.58
CA SER A 334 9.80 21.88 11.70
C SER A 334 8.98 23.18 11.77
N VAL A 335 9.67 24.31 11.92
CA VAL A 335 9.08 25.66 11.94
C VAL A 335 8.42 25.99 10.60
N LEU A 336 7.23 26.58 10.67
CA LEU A 336 6.48 27.02 9.49
C LEU A 336 6.84 28.48 9.14
N LYS A 337 7.13 28.71 7.86
CA LYS A 337 7.42 30.02 7.26
C LYS A 337 6.55 30.25 6.04
N LEU A 338 6.12 31.49 5.80
CA LEU A 338 5.42 31.85 4.57
C LEU A 338 6.37 31.79 3.37
N THR A 339 5.81 31.56 2.20
CA THR A 339 6.49 31.72 0.91
C THR A 339 5.88 32.88 0.13
N GLU A 340 6.50 33.27 -1.00
CA GLU A 340 5.93 34.28 -1.89
C GLU A 340 4.54 33.91 -2.41
N ALA A 341 4.25 32.60 -2.56
CA ALA A 341 2.96 32.11 -3.02
C ALA A 341 1.81 32.42 -2.03
N SER A 342 2.11 32.67 -0.74
CA SER A 342 1.10 32.99 0.27
C SER A 342 0.41 34.34 0.07
N TRP A 343 1.08 35.31 -0.53
CA TRP A 343 0.59 36.68 -0.56
C TRP A 343 -0.69 36.89 -1.38
N PRO A 344 -0.85 36.31 -2.59
CA PRO A 344 -2.11 36.40 -3.33
C PRO A 344 -3.30 35.82 -2.55
N LEU A 345 -3.09 34.72 -1.82
CA LEU A 345 -4.16 34.10 -1.02
C LEU A 345 -4.54 34.99 0.18
N LEU A 346 -3.55 35.57 0.88
CA LEU A 346 -3.78 36.51 1.98
C LEU A 346 -4.52 37.79 1.51
N ARG A 347 -4.20 38.28 0.31
CA ARG A 347 -4.83 39.44 -0.33
C ARG A 347 -6.23 39.15 -0.90
N GLY A 348 -6.65 37.89 -0.94
CA GLY A 348 -7.96 37.50 -1.51
C GLY A 348 -7.98 37.47 -3.04
N GLU A 349 -6.81 37.41 -3.68
CA GLU A 349 -6.67 37.37 -5.15
C GLU A 349 -6.81 35.94 -5.72
N LYS A 350 -6.75 34.93 -4.85
CA LYS A 350 -6.92 33.52 -5.20
C LYS A 350 -7.90 32.86 -4.24
N THR A 351 -8.64 31.88 -4.74
CA THR A 351 -9.39 30.92 -3.92
C THR A 351 -8.61 29.62 -3.80
N LEU A 352 -8.93 28.84 -2.77
CA LEU A 352 -8.34 27.52 -2.57
C LEU A 352 -9.41 26.53 -2.15
N GLU A 353 -9.40 25.37 -2.77
CA GLU A 353 -10.26 24.24 -2.43
C GLU A 353 -9.41 23.07 -1.96
N MET A 354 -9.92 22.28 -1.03
CA MET A 354 -9.34 20.98 -0.69
C MET A 354 -10.40 19.90 -0.63
N ALA A 355 -10.00 18.66 -0.82
CA ALA A 355 -10.85 17.55 -0.45
C ALA A 355 -11.03 17.54 1.07
N LYS A 356 -12.28 17.47 1.52
CA LYS A 356 -12.64 17.43 2.93
C LYS A 356 -11.87 16.30 3.63
N PRO A 357 -11.11 16.60 4.71
CA PRO A 357 -10.37 15.60 5.46
C PRO A 357 -11.29 14.48 5.89
N ARG A 358 -10.96 13.25 5.49
CA ARG A 358 -11.76 12.07 5.79
C ARG A 358 -11.49 11.65 7.24
N ILE A 359 -12.24 12.21 8.19
CA ILE A 359 -12.33 11.65 9.55
C ILE A 359 -13.21 10.41 9.47
N LYS A 360 -12.68 9.33 8.89
CA LYS A 360 -13.26 8.01 9.10
C LYS A 360 -12.39 7.33 10.15
N THR A 361 -12.95 7.22 11.37
CA THR A 361 -12.81 5.98 12.14
C THR A 361 -12.89 4.84 11.14
N VAL A 362 -12.03 3.83 11.27
CA VAL A 362 -12.17 2.57 10.55
C VAL A 362 -13.56 2.04 10.90
N THR A 363 -14.55 2.50 10.15
CA THR A 363 -15.93 2.13 10.29
C THR A 363 -15.85 0.69 9.86
N LYS A 364 -16.17 -0.20 10.79
CA LYS A 364 -16.31 -1.63 10.52
C LYS A 364 -17.01 -1.72 9.17
N SER A 365 -16.23 -2.01 8.14
CA SER A 365 -16.78 -2.33 6.84
C SER A 365 -17.39 -3.70 7.10
N LYS A 366 -18.63 -3.72 7.62
CA LYS A 366 -19.56 -4.81 7.31
C LYS A 366 -19.41 -4.94 5.81
N ARG A 367 -18.81 -6.05 5.36
CA ARG A 367 -18.66 -6.39 3.95
C ARG A 367 -19.98 -5.99 3.30
N ALA A 368 -19.99 -4.86 2.59
CA ALA A 368 -21.03 -4.62 1.61
C ALA A 368 -20.71 -5.70 0.60
N ARG A 369 -21.41 -6.83 0.70
CA ARG A 369 -21.35 -7.95 -0.23
C ARG A 369 -21.66 -7.35 -1.59
N SER A 370 -20.62 -6.92 -2.30
CA SER A 370 -20.67 -6.73 -3.73
C SER A 370 -20.92 -8.12 -4.27
N LYS A 371 -22.19 -8.39 -4.59
CA LYS A 371 -22.59 -9.48 -5.46
C LYS A 371 -21.84 -9.27 -6.78
N GLU A 372 -20.66 -9.88 -6.94
CA GLU A 372 -20.30 -10.63 -8.15
C GLU A 372 -18.87 -11.20 -8.12
N ILE A 373 -18.81 -12.44 -8.64
CA ILE A 373 -17.67 -13.32 -8.97
C ILE A 373 -16.71 -13.62 -7.82
N GLY A 374 -17.14 -14.52 -6.93
CA GLY A 374 -16.25 -15.26 -6.05
C GLY A 374 -16.70 -15.41 -4.61
N ASP A 375 -17.70 -14.66 -4.14
CA ASP A 375 -18.08 -14.59 -2.71
C ASP A 375 -19.25 -15.51 -2.31
N ASP A 376 -19.71 -16.41 -3.20
CA ASP A 376 -20.85 -17.30 -2.95
C ASP A 376 -20.42 -18.70 -2.48
N TYR A 377 -19.45 -18.78 -1.57
CA TYR A 377 -19.04 -20.04 -0.97
C TYR A 377 -19.14 -19.99 0.55
N ASP A 378 -19.35 -21.16 1.15
CA ASP A 378 -19.47 -21.32 2.59
C ASP A 378 -18.09 -21.09 3.25
N GLN A 379 -18.00 -20.03 4.06
CA GLN A 379 -16.74 -19.61 4.68
C GLN A 379 -16.23 -20.64 5.70
N ASP A 380 -17.14 -21.29 6.42
CA ASP A 380 -16.78 -22.29 7.43
C ASP A 380 -16.25 -23.55 6.74
N LEU A 381 -16.85 -23.93 5.60
CA LEU A 381 -16.32 -25.00 4.75
C LEU A 381 -14.94 -24.62 4.19
N PHE A 382 -14.78 -23.40 3.65
CA PHE A 382 -13.50 -22.93 3.13
C PHE A 382 -12.39 -22.99 4.19
N ASP A 383 -12.67 -22.54 5.42
CA ASP A 383 -11.70 -22.58 6.52
C ASP A 383 -11.37 -24.02 6.93
N SER A 384 -12.36 -24.92 6.90
CA SER A 384 -12.13 -26.36 7.12
C SER A 384 -11.24 -26.98 6.03
N LEU A 385 -11.47 -26.66 4.75
CA LEU A 385 -10.64 -27.14 3.64
C LEU A 385 -9.22 -26.55 3.71
N ARG A 386 -9.09 -25.30 4.20
CA ARG A 386 -7.78 -24.67 4.44
C ARG A 386 -6.98 -25.41 5.51
N ALA A 387 -7.63 -25.87 6.57
CA ALA A 387 -7.00 -26.68 7.61
C ALA A 387 -6.53 -28.03 7.07
N VAL A 388 -7.37 -28.74 6.30
CA VAL A 388 -7.00 -30.00 5.64
C VAL A 388 -5.81 -29.81 4.70
N ARG A 389 -5.83 -28.74 3.89
CA ARG A 389 -4.71 -28.39 3.01
C ARG A 389 -3.42 -28.17 3.79
N LYS A 390 -3.49 -27.48 4.93
CA LYS A 390 -2.33 -27.21 5.77
C LYS A 390 -1.74 -28.51 6.31
N GLU A 391 -2.57 -29.41 6.85
CA GLU A 391 -2.11 -30.71 7.35
C GLU A 391 -1.41 -31.56 6.28
N LEU A 392 -1.96 -31.59 5.06
CA LEU A 392 -1.34 -32.29 3.92
C LEU A 392 -0.02 -31.65 3.49
N ALA A 393 0.04 -30.32 3.52
CA ALA A 393 1.22 -29.55 3.15
C ALA A 393 2.36 -29.78 4.15
N ASP A 394 2.06 -29.78 5.45
CA ASP A 394 3.00 -30.03 6.53
C ASP A 394 3.58 -31.44 6.45
N LYS A 395 2.72 -32.46 6.22
CA LYS A 395 3.16 -33.85 5.99
C LYS A 395 4.07 -34.00 4.78
N ALA A 396 3.85 -33.21 3.73
CA ALA A 396 4.65 -33.22 2.51
C ALA A 396 5.86 -32.27 2.56
N GLY A 397 6.00 -31.44 3.60
CA GLY A 397 7.09 -30.46 3.74
C GLY A 397 7.06 -29.31 2.72
N VAL A 398 5.90 -29.03 2.11
CA VAL A 398 5.72 -28.04 1.04
C VAL A 398 4.79 -26.90 1.47
N PRO A 399 4.89 -25.69 0.89
CA PRO A 399 3.92 -24.62 1.13
C PRO A 399 2.46 -25.02 0.78
N PRO A 400 1.44 -24.60 1.56
CA PRO A 400 0.04 -25.01 1.35
C PRO A 400 -0.51 -24.76 -0.05
N PHE A 401 -0.17 -23.62 -0.66
CA PHE A 401 -0.67 -23.27 -2.00
C PHE A 401 -0.18 -24.20 -3.12
N ILE A 402 0.87 -25.01 -2.89
CA ILE A 402 1.33 -26.02 -3.85
C ILE A 402 0.32 -27.16 -3.97
N ILE A 403 -0.34 -27.52 -2.87
CA ILE A 403 -1.41 -28.53 -2.86
C ILE A 403 -2.59 -28.01 -3.68
N PHE A 404 -3.23 -26.94 -3.22
CA PHE A 404 -4.28 -26.21 -3.95
C PHE A 404 -4.22 -24.72 -3.63
N HIS A 405 -4.47 -23.86 -4.62
CA HIS A 405 -4.62 -22.42 -4.39
C HIS A 405 -5.93 -22.12 -3.65
N ASP A 406 -6.02 -20.96 -2.98
CA ASP A 406 -7.26 -20.53 -2.30
C ASP A 406 -8.44 -20.46 -3.27
N LYS A 407 -8.22 -20.03 -4.52
CA LYS A 407 -9.26 -20.04 -5.56
C LYS A 407 -9.87 -21.43 -5.81
N THR A 408 -9.04 -22.48 -5.76
CA THR A 408 -9.52 -23.85 -5.91
C THR A 408 -10.32 -24.28 -4.68
N LEU A 409 -9.89 -23.93 -3.46
CA LEU A 409 -10.65 -24.23 -2.24
C LEU A 409 -11.99 -23.49 -2.19
N ALA A 410 -12.03 -22.24 -2.65
CA ALA A 410 -13.25 -21.47 -2.79
C ALA A 410 -14.24 -22.14 -3.76
N ASP A 411 -13.74 -22.62 -4.89
CA ASP A 411 -14.56 -23.34 -5.87
C ASP A 411 -15.04 -24.70 -5.33
N MET A 412 -14.20 -25.43 -4.57
CA MET A 412 -14.64 -26.64 -3.84
C MET A 412 -15.75 -26.31 -2.82
N ALA A 413 -15.61 -25.21 -2.07
CA ALA A 413 -16.60 -24.81 -1.08
C ALA A 413 -17.93 -24.35 -1.71
N HIS A 414 -17.87 -23.84 -2.95
CA HIS A 414 -19.05 -23.50 -3.75
C HIS A 414 -19.73 -24.74 -4.33
N GLN A 415 -18.98 -25.58 -5.07
CA GLN A 415 -19.52 -26.74 -5.79
C GLN A 415 -19.86 -27.93 -4.89
N ARG A 416 -19.19 -28.05 -3.73
CA ARG A 416 -19.31 -29.16 -2.76
C ARG A 416 -19.24 -30.55 -3.42
N PRO A 417 -18.17 -30.86 -4.18
CA PRO A 417 -18.01 -32.15 -4.85
C PRO A 417 -18.01 -33.32 -3.85
N LEU A 418 -18.78 -34.37 -4.15
CA LEU A 418 -18.92 -35.56 -3.29
C LEU A 418 -18.32 -36.83 -3.91
N THR A 419 -17.94 -36.76 -5.19
CA THR A 419 -17.35 -37.87 -5.96
C THR A 419 -16.04 -37.46 -6.64
N THR A 420 -15.28 -38.45 -7.08
CA THR A 420 -14.01 -38.24 -7.80
C THR A 420 -14.26 -37.54 -9.14
N GLU A 421 -15.37 -37.83 -9.82
CA GLU A 421 -15.77 -37.16 -11.05
C GLU A 421 -16.10 -35.68 -10.82
N ASP A 422 -16.85 -35.36 -9.76
CA ASP A 422 -17.19 -33.97 -9.40
C ASP A 422 -15.93 -33.16 -9.04
N MET A 423 -14.93 -33.79 -8.41
CA MET A 423 -13.68 -33.10 -8.08
C MET A 423 -12.91 -32.65 -9.31
N ILE A 424 -13.02 -33.34 -10.45
CA ILE A 424 -12.33 -32.98 -11.69
C ILE A 424 -12.94 -31.70 -12.32
N THR A 425 -14.21 -31.41 -12.05
CA THR A 425 -14.86 -30.20 -12.58
C THR A 425 -14.47 -28.94 -11.83
N VAL A 426 -13.83 -29.08 -10.67
CA VAL A 426 -13.34 -27.94 -9.86
C VAL A 426 -12.13 -27.29 -10.53
N HIS A 427 -12.17 -25.97 -10.64
CA HIS A 427 -11.11 -25.16 -11.21
C HIS A 427 -9.76 -25.37 -10.49
N GLY A 428 -8.75 -25.82 -11.24
CA GLY A 428 -7.39 -26.03 -10.74
C GLY A 428 -7.15 -27.44 -10.17
N VAL A 429 -8.15 -28.32 -10.20
CA VAL A 429 -7.99 -29.74 -9.92
C VAL A 429 -7.71 -30.50 -11.21
N GLY A 430 -6.44 -30.84 -11.45
CA GLY A 430 -6.08 -31.76 -12.53
C GLY A 430 -6.13 -33.22 -12.07
N VAL A 431 -6.20 -34.16 -13.03
CA VAL A 431 -6.28 -35.61 -12.78
C VAL A 431 -5.29 -36.09 -11.72
N ARG A 432 -4.00 -35.75 -11.86
CA ARG A 432 -2.95 -36.13 -10.89
C ARG A 432 -3.17 -35.58 -9.48
N LYS A 433 -3.71 -34.36 -9.35
CA LYS A 433 -4.00 -33.75 -8.04
C LYS A 433 -5.21 -34.41 -7.40
N ASN A 434 -6.21 -34.77 -8.22
CA ASN A 434 -7.38 -35.50 -7.77
C ASN A 434 -7.01 -36.89 -7.25
N GLU A 435 -6.22 -37.66 -8.01
CA GLU A 435 -5.71 -38.98 -7.57
C GLU A 435 -4.94 -38.90 -6.25
N LYS A 436 -4.18 -37.83 -6.05
CA LYS A 436 -3.29 -37.70 -4.88
C LYS A 436 -3.98 -37.13 -3.64
N TYR A 437 -4.92 -36.21 -3.80
CA TYR A 437 -5.49 -35.45 -2.69
C TYR A 437 -7.03 -35.49 -2.64
N GLY A 438 -7.69 -35.88 -3.73
CA GLY A 438 -9.14 -35.77 -3.93
C GLY A 438 -9.95 -36.42 -2.83
N ASP A 439 -9.66 -37.69 -2.50
CA ASP A 439 -10.39 -38.45 -1.48
C ASP A 439 -10.41 -37.75 -0.12
N VAL A 440 -9.28 -37.15 0.28
CA VAL A 440 -9.16 -36.44 1.57
C VAL A 440 -10.05 -35.20 1.61
N PHE A 441 -10.10 -34.44 0.51
CA PHE A 441 -10.96 -33.25 0.43
C PHE A 441 -12.44 -33.61 0.30
N ILE A 442 -12.79 -34.65 -0.46
CA ILE A 442 -14.17 -35.18 -0.54
C ILE A 442 -14.66 -35.60 0.84
N GLU A 443 -13.85 -36.34 1.60
CA GLU A 443 -14.21 -36.79 2.95
C GLU A 443 -14.44 -35.61 3.90
N ALA A 444 -13.60 -34.56 3.81
CA ALA A 444 -13.78 -33.33 4.57
C ALA A 444 -15.09 -32.61 4.21
N ILE A 445 -15.43 -32.53 2.93
CA ILE A 445 -16.69 -31.93 2.45
C ILE A 445 -17.89 -32.74 2.93
N LYS A 446 -17.86 -34.08 2.83
CA LYS A 446 -18.91 -34.98 3.35
C LYS A 446 -19.11 -34.78 4.85
N THR A 447 -18.02 -34.75 5.61
CA THR A 447 -18.05 -34.57 7.07
C THR A 447 -18.66 -33.22 7.44
N PHE A 448 -18.31 -32.16 6.72
CA PHE A 448 -18.89 -30.83 6.93
C PHE A 448 -20.39 -30.80 6.60
N THR A 449 -20.79 -31.41 5.47
CA THR A 449 -22.19 -31.42 5.01
C THR A 449 -23.10 -32.25 5.90
N ASN A 450 -22.56 -33.29 6.57
CA ASN A 450 -23.29 -34.16 7.50
C ASN A 450 -23.30 -33.64 8.95
N LYS A 451 -22.67 -32.51 9.27
CA LYS A 451 -22.81 -31.91 10.61
C LYS A 451 -24.23 -31.41 10.79
N PRO A 452 -24.96 -31.81 11.86
CA PRO A 452 -26.24 -31.19 12.18
C PRO A 452 -26.00 -29.71 12.46
N ILE A 453 -26.79 -28.86 11.79
CA ILE A 453 -26.79 -27.40 12.00
C ILE A 453 -27.24 -27.18 13.45
N SER A 454 -26.33 -26.69 14.31
CA SER A 454 -26.62 -26.34 15.70
C SER A 454 -27.20 -24.95 15.83
#